data_AF-A0A0D7KJP7-F1
#
_entry.id   AF-A0A0D7KJP7-F1
#
_cell.length_a   1.000
_cell.length_b   1.000
_cell.length_c   1.000
_cell.angle_alpha   90.00
_cell.angle_beta   90.00
_cell.angle_gamma   90.00
#
_symmetry.space_group_name_H-M   'P 1'
#
loop_
_entity.id
_entity.type
_entity.pdbx_description
1 polymer ?
#
loop_
_entity_poly.entity_id
_entity_poly.type
_entity_poly.pdbx_seq_one_letter_code
_entity_poly.pdbx_strand_id
1 'polypeptide(L)'
;MQPYRERNCTYTSRHIAGVHIRWEDALIAVELPQIAPIWSSAVFHGGQWAGNRILNQMVHYQFNCADPIEYLRLTCVEKGYAPEQTVGLMTAAKVSHASVA
;
A
#
# COMPACT_ATOMS: atom_id res chain seq x y z
N MET A 1 11.66 -18.26 -4.76
CA MET A 1 12.71 -17.32 -4.29
C MET A 1 12.03 -16.36 -3.34
N GLN A 2 12.45 -16.27 -2.07
CA GLN A 2 11.76 -15.47 -1.04
C GLN A 2 12.28 -14.01 -1.04
N PRO A 3 11.46 -13.03 -1.44
CA PRO A 3 11.94 -11.66 -1.73
C PRO A 3 12.18 -10.75 -0.50
N TYR A 4 12.02 -11.24 0.73
CA TYR A 4 11.87 -10.38 1.92
C TYR A 4 13.15 -10.12 2.73
N ARG A 5 14.29 -10.73 2.36
CA ARG A 5 15.53 -10.55 3.16
C ARG A 5 16.35 -9.30 2.83
N GLU A 6 16.02 -8.61 1.75
CA GLU A 6 16.71 -7.38 1.35
C GLU A 6 15.82 -6.17 1.67
N ARG A 7 16.40 -5.12 2.26
CA ARG A 7 15.68 -3.86 2.51
C ARG A 7 15.38 -3.20 1.16
N ASN A 8 14.16 -2.68 1.00
CA ASN A 8 13.67 -2.02 -0.22
C ASN A 8 13.69 -2.92 -1.45
N CYS A 9 12.77 -3.86 -1.49
CA CYS A 9 12.62 -4.73 -2.64
C CYS A 9 11.50 -4.26 -3.55
N THR A 10 11.67 -4.58 -4.83
CA THR A 10 10.70 -4.31 -5.88
C THR A 10 10.38 -5.60 -6.63
N TYR A 11 9.14 -5.69 -7.10
CA TYR A 11 8.69 -6.75 -7.99
C TYR A 11 7.89 -6.13 -9.12
N THR A 12 8.22 -6.50 -10.35
CA THR A 12 7.41 -6.17 -11.53
C THR A 12 6.56 -7.38 -11.89
N SER A 13 5.26 -7.17 -12.01
CA SER A 13 4.32 -8.24 -12.35
C SER A 13 4.63 -8.84 -13.72
N ARG A 14 4.57 -10.17 -13.79
CA ARG A 14 4.69 -10.93 -15.05
C ARG A 14 3.34 -11.16 -15.73
N HIS A 15 2.24 -10.94 -15.01
CA HIS A 15 0.89 -11.23 -15.48
C HIS A 15 0.12 -9.97 -15.89
N ILE A 16 0.44 -8.82 -15.29
CA ILE A 16 -0.18 -7.53 -15.59
C ILE A 16 0.92 -6.54 -15.92
N ALA A 17 0.97 -6.08 -17.18
CA ALA A 17 1.98 -5.16 -17.63
C ALA A 17 1.92 -3.83 -16.86
N GLY A 18 3.09 -3.33 -16.44
CA GLY A 18 3.23 -2.05 -15.74
C GLY A 18 2.72 -2.04 -14.29
N VAL A 19 2.36 -3.19 -13.72
CA VAL A 19 2.11 -3.29 -12.27
C VAL A 19 3.43 -3.52 -11.54
N HIS A 20 3.71 -2.63 -10.59
CA HIS A 20 4.92 -2.67 -9.76
C HIS A 20 4.54 -2.76 -8.29
N ILE A 21 5.27 -3.57 -7.54
CA ILE A 21 5.05 -3.76 -6.11
C ILE A 21 6.35 -3.42 -5.40
N ARG A 22 6.26 -2.57 -4.39
CA ARG A 22 7.37 -2.14 -3.54
C ARG A 22 7.04 -2.48 -2.11
N TRP A 23 8.02 -2.98 -1.37
CA TRP A 23 7.86 -3.17 0.07
C TRP A 23 9.10 -2.75 0.83
N GLU A 24 8.81 -2.12 1.97
CA GLU A 24 9.75 -1.62 2.96
C GLU A 24 9.27 -2.12 4.34
N ASP A 25 10.05 -1.90 5.40
CA ASP A 25 9.84 -2.52 6.73
C ASP A 25 8.38 -2.52 7.22
N ALA A 26 7.65 -1.43 7.03
CA ALA A 26 6.27 -1.26 7.52
C ALA A 26 5.25 -0.99 6.40
N LEU A 27 5.61 -1.10 5.13
CA LEU A 27 4.79 -0.58 4.04
C LEU A 27 4.89 -1.45 2.81
N ILE A 28 3.74 -1.81 2.24
CA ILE A 28 3.64 -2.39 0.90
C ILE A 28 2.87 -1.40 0.03
N ALA A 29 3.41 -1.10 -1.15
CA ALA A 29 2.73 -0.30 -2.17
C ALA A 29 2.62 -1.09 -3.47
N VAL A 30 1.43 -1.13 -4.04
CA VAL A 30 1.15 -1.59 -5.40
C VAL A 30 0.91 -0.36 -6.25
N GLU A 31 1.60 -0.26 -7.37
CA GLU A 31 1.50 0.80 -8.35
C GLU A 31 0.94 0.20 -9.64
N LEU A 32 -0.12 0.83 -10.14
CA LEU A 32 -0.82 0.47 -11.36
C LEU A 32 -0.34 1.37 -12.50
N PRO A 33 -0.32 0.88 -13.75
CA PRO A 33 0.18 1.65 -14.89
C PRO A 33 -0.68 2.89 -15.22
N GLN A 34 -1.92 2.93 -14.73
CA GLN A 34 -2.90 3.99 -14.97
C GLN A 34 -3.91 4.03 -13.84
N ILE A 35 -4.71 5.10 -13.80
CA ILE A 35 -5.87 5.19 -12.91
C ILE A 35 -6.86 4.08 -13.28
N ALA A 36 -7.24 3.28 -12.29
CA ALA A 36 -8.18 2.19 -12.42
C ALA A 36 -9.22 2.22 -11.30
N PRO A 37 -10.43 1.66 -11.52
CA PRO A 37 -11.37 1.40 -10.43
C PRO A 37 -10.76 0.42 -9.43
N ILE A 38 -10.81 0.77 -8.15
CA ILE A 38 -10.35 -0.05 -7.02
C ILE A 38 -11.55 -0.27 -6.10
N TRP A 39 -11.86 -1.53 -5.85
CA TRP A 39 -12.84 -1.94 -4.84
C TRP A 39 -12.11 -2.50 -3.63
N SER A 40 -12.34 -1.91 -2.46
CA SER A 40 -11.68 -2.37 -1.24
C SER A 40 -12.46 -2.01 0.02
N SER A 41 -12.12 -2.69 1.12
CA SER A 41 -12.52 -2.30 2.47
C SER A 41 -11.47 -1.41 3.14
N ALA A 42 -10.69 -0.65 2.35
CA ALA A 42 -9.64 0.22 2.85
C ALA A 42 -10.18 1.31 3.78
N VAL A 43 -9.34 1.76 4.72
CA VAL A 43 -9.70 2.85 5.64
C VAL A 43 -9.65 4.19 4.91
N PHE A 44 -8.65 4.37 4.05
CA PHE A 44 -8.47 5.55 3.21
C PHE A 44 -8.94 5.25 1.79
N HIS A 45 -9.97 5.98 1.33
CA HIS A 45 -10.62 5.77 0.03
C HIS A 45 -11.14 4.33 -0.18
N GLY A 46 -11.76 3.74 0.86
CA GLY A 46 -12.48 2.47 0.77
C GLY A 46 -13.80 2.59 -0.02
N GLY A 47 -14.42 1.43 -0.27
CA GLY A 47 -15.56 1.33 -1.18
C GLY A 47 -15.09 1.27 -2.63
N GLN A 48 -15.74 2.05 -3.50
CA GLN A 48 -15.35 2.22 -4.89
C GLN A 48 -14.58 3.53 -5.05
N TRP A 49 -13.33 3.45 -5.48
CA TRP A 49 -12.48 4.61 -5.76
C TRP A 49 -11.75 4.47 -7.09
N ALA A 50 -11.26 5.57 -7.65
CA ALA A 50 -10.40 5.57 -8.83
C ALA A 50 -9.00 6.04 -8.44
N GLY A 51 -7.99 5.19 -8.65
CA GLY A 51 -6.62 5.49 -8.27
C GLY A 51 -5.62 4.62 -9.02
N ASN A 52 -4.34 4.90 -8.85
CA ASN A 52 -3.24 4.13 -9.45
C ASN A 52 -2.33 3.51 -8.37
N ARG A 53 -2.67 3.66 -7.10
CA ARG A 53 -1.84 3.16 -6.01
C ARG A 53 -2.68 2.53 -4.91
N ILE A 54 -2.20 1.39 -4.41
CA ILE A 54 -2.75 0.72 -3.23
C ILE A 54 -1.63 0.63 -2.21
N LEU A 55 -1.90 1.11 -1.01
CA LEU A 55 -0.97 1.16 0.11
C LEU A 55 -1.48 0.24 1.22
N ASN A 56 -0.62 -0.57 1.81
CA ASN A 56 -0.92 -1.24 3.08
C ASN A 56 0.15 -0.87 4.11
N GLN A 57 -0.25 -0.09 5.12
CA GLN A 57 0.63 0.41 6.16
C GLN A 57 0.52 -0.47 7.41
N MET A 58 1.63 -1.04 7.83
CA MET A 58 1.73 -1.71 9.12
C MET A 58 1.74 -0.66 10.24
N VAL A 59 0.88 -0.83 11.23
CA VAL A 59 0.83 0.02 12.41
C VAL A 59 1.33 -0.73 13.64
N HIS A 60 1.98 0.02 14.53
CA HIS A 60 2.48 -0.51 15.80
C HIS A 60 1.34 -0.76 16.79
N TYR A 61 1.53 -1.61 17.80
CA TYR A 61 0.49 -1.87 18.82
C TYR A 61 0.09 -0.64 19.64
N GLN A 62 0.94 0.40 19.65
CA GLN A 62 0.68 1.69 20.30
C GLN A 62 0.06 2.73 19.35
N PHE A 63 -0.37 2.31 18.16
CA PHE A 63 -0.94 3.22 17.18
C PHE A 63 -2.19 3.92 17.72
N ASN A 64 -2.22 5.25 17.60
CA ASN A 64 -3.37 6.06 17.94
C ASN A 64 -4.38 6.05 16.79
N CYS A 65 -5.50 5.36 16.98
CA CYS A 65 -6.55 5.22 15.98
C CYS A 65 -7.58 6.38 15.98
N ALA A 66 -7.28 7.53 16.58
CA ALA A 66 -8.20 8.67 16.62
C ALA A 66 -8.54 9.21 15.22
N ASP A 67 -7.54 9.29 14.32
CA ASP A 67 -7.74 9.70 12.94
C ASP A 67 -6.84 8.89 11.97
N PRO A 68 -7.27 7.67 11.60
CA PRO A 68 -6.50 6.80 10.72
C PRO A 68 -6.48 7.28 9.26
N ILE A 69 -7.46 8.11 8.86
CA ILE A 69 -7.54 8.69 7.52
C ILE A 69 -6.44 9.72 7.34
N GLU A 70 -6.31 10.65 8.29
CA GLU A 70 -5.26 11.66 8.27
C GLU A 70 -3.87 11.04 8.37
N TYR A 71 -3.71 10.00 9.21
CA TYR A 71 -2.48 9.23 9.29
C TYR A 71 -2.06 8.65 7.93
N LEU A 72 -2.98 8.03 7.19
CA LEU A 72 -2.71 7.47 5.87
C LEU A 72 -2.45 8.56 4.82
N ARG A 73 -3.16 9.70 4.90
CA ARG A 73 -2.92 10.86 4.04
C ARG A 73 -1.50 11.39 4.22
N LEU A 74 -1.05 11.56 5.47
CA LEU A 74 0.31 12.00 5.80
C LEU A 74 1.35 10.97 5.34
N THR A 75 1.09 9.68 5.55
CA THR A 75 1.96 8.59 5.07
C THR A 75 2.14 8.66 3.55
N CYS A 76 1.07 8.97 2.80
CA CYS A 76 1.16 9.16 1.35
C CYS A 76 2.09 10.34 1.01
N VAL A 77 1.90 11.50 1.65
CA VAL A 77 2.72 12.70 1.43
C VAL A 77 4.20 12.43 1.75
N GLU A 78 4.49 11.80 2.89
CA GLU A 78 5.86 11.44 3.30
C GLU A 78 6.56 10.52 2.30
N LYS A 79 5.80 9.65 1.64
CA LYS A 79 6.32 8.72 0.61
C LYS A 79 6.32 9.30 -0.80
N GLY A 80 5.87 10.55 -0.98
CA GLY A 80 5.74 11.18 -2.29
C GLY A 80 4.62 10.59 -3.15
N TYR A 81 3.63 9.98 -2.52
CA TYR A 81 2.44 9.45 -3.18
C TYR A 81 1.32 10.48 -3.17
N ALA A 82 0.62 10.62 -4.29
CA ALA A 82 -0.58 11.45 -4.41
C ALA A 82 -1.73 10.84 -3.58
N PRO A 83 -2.15 11.46 -2.45
CA PRO A 83 -3.18 10.88 -1.59
C PRO A 83 -4.51 10.63 -2.34
N GLU A 84 -4.90 11.55 -3.22
CA GLU A 84 -6.12 11.48 -4.03
C GLU A 84 -6.16 10.30 -5.01
N GLN A 85 -5.00 9.75 -5.39
CA GLN A 85 -4.87 8.59 -6.27
C GLN A 85 -4.52 7.29 -5.52
N THR A 86 -4.48 7.34 -4.19
CA THR A 86 -4.05 6.23 -3.33
C THR A 86 -5.20 5.69 -2.49
N VAL A 87 -5.36 4.37 -2.49
CA VAL A 87 -6.24 3.63 -1.58
C VAL A 87 -5.39 3.04 -0.46
N GLY A 88 -5.77 3.24 0.80
CA GLY A 88 -4.93 2.92 1.96
C GLY A 88 -5.56 1.92 2.94
N LEU A 89 -4.92 0.77 3.07
CA LEU A 89 -5.17 -0.25 4.08
C LEU A 89 -4.21 -0.09 5.26
N MET A 90 -4.60 -0.68 6.39
CA MET A 90 -3.77 -0.74 7.59
C MET A 90 -3.74 -2.17 8.11
N THR A 91 -2.58 -2.59 8.63
CA THR A 91 -2.44 -3.90 9.29
C THR A 91 -1.70 -3.78 10.60
N ALA A 92 -2.21 -4.42 11.64
CA ALA A 92 -1.52 -4.52 12.94
C ALA A 92 -0.56 -5.73 12.99
N ALA A 93 -0.57 -6.59 11.96
CA ALA A 93 0.27 -7.77 11.90
C ALA A 93 1.65 -7.42 11.33
N LYS A 94 2.70 -8.02 11.91
CA LYS A 94 4.05 -7.93 11.34
C LYS A 94 4.05 -8.50 9.93
N VAL A 95 4.27 -7.64 8.95
CA VAL A 95 4.41 -8.02 7.55
C VAL A 95 5.78 -8.70 7.38
N SER A 96 5.79 -10.03 7.39
CA SER A 96 7.01 -10.84 7.20
C SER A 96 7.14 -11.43 5.79
N HIS A 97 6.03 -11.49 5.06
CA HIS A 97 5.96 -12.06 3.73
C HIS A 97 4.91 -11.29 2.92
N ALA A 98 5.23 -11.03 1.65
CA ALA A 98 4.28 -10.56 0.66
C ALA A 98 4.25 -11.59 -0.48
N SER A 99 3.06 -11.98 -0.90
CA SER A 99 2.86 -12.88 -2.03
C SER A 99 1.98 -12.19 -3.06
N VAL A 100 2.30 -12.45 -4.32
CA VAL A 100 1.57 -11.96 -5.50
C VAL A 100 1.30 -13.19 -6.34
N ALA A 101 0.03 -13.47 -6.62
CA ALA A 101 -0.42 -14.63 -7.40
C ALA A 101 -0.99 -14.18 -8.74
#